data_AF-A0A351MPK1-F1
#
_entry.id   AF-A0A351MPK1-F1
#
_cell.length_a   1.000
_cell.length_b   1.000
_cell.length_c   1.000
_cell.angle_alpha   90.00
_cell.angle_beta   90.00
_cell.angle_gamma   90.00
#
_symmetry.space_group_name_H-M   'P 1'
#
loop_
_entity.id
_entity.type
_entity.pdbx_description
1 polymer ?
#
loop_
_entity_poly.entity_id
_entity_poly.type
_entity_poly.pdbx_seq_one_letter_code
_entity_poly.pdbx_strand_id
1 'polypeptide(L)'
;MFKPLTRASGVREVLNFLWRVFGFIGAALGLRRWWRTLVNDEEPPQIRLLAGLLLLLMAGLLLFSLFMPRHLARPAEAPQPAAVARVEARGLVVDFYDEVAWAEIDALGRGLGLAFTANSPSAAPRRLTVADAGLLTPERRAAVLARLQADPRVEVAEEDFEMQLLGWRIGVPGPLVVGGRRSAFEPNDPRYPEQWHMKLIGMPQAWEKATGEGAVVAVIDTGCAFEAKGDIPAASDLKGVKFVKPYDFVNKTKAAYDDHGHGTHVAGTIAQATNNGHGTAGVAYNASIMPLKVLTEHGSGMVSDIADAIRYAVDNGAHIINMSLGGPRASTVLARACTYANQRGVTIVCAAGNSSREGVGFPAAYPECIAVSAVGPDGNLSFYSSWGKEVAVAAPGGNYRSPSERANGVLQNTVFGKQDVFEFWQGTSMASPHVAGVAALIWESGTKGPAGIKATLQRTATNKGDKKKYGAGLINAAAAVGVKSADTTARAAVAPMPRAPLVPPRAPLALAGLALALLGLALGLVRRPAFWLGGALPIVLLTCVGTGFAGAWVTPLVGAAVWPLLMLAGLWGVRGLRPGLAGVCAGYAAGAATVGLLGWGPLAWLLTNAALAAGLAWMATRD
;
A
#
# COMPACT_ATOMS: atom_id res chain seq x y z
N MET A 1 26.70 -22.97 -62.39
CA MET A 1 28.03 -22.36 -62.27
C MET A 1 27.90 -21.09 -61.43
N PHE A 2 27.93 -21.20 -60.10
CA PHE A 2 28.04 -20.04 -59.21
C PHE A 2 29.10 -20.35 -58.16
N LYS A 3 30.18 -19.57 -58.21
CA LYS A 3 31.35 -19.63 -57.33
C LYS A 3 30.93 -19.33 -55.88
N PRO A 4 31.65 -19.87 -54.87
CA PRO A 4 31.44 -19.46 -53.49
C PRO A 4 31.84 -17.97 -53.35
N LEU A 5 30.88 -17.14 -52.92
CA LEU A 5 31.14 -15.75 -52.55
C LEU A 5 32.06 -15.75 -51.32
N THR A 6 33.29 -15.35 -51.55
CA THR A 6 34.30 -15.05 -50.55
C THR A 6 33.85 -13.88 -49.66
N ARG A 7 33.38 -14.23 -48.45
CA ARG A 7 33.49 -13.57 -47.13
C ARG A 7 33.48 -12.04 -46.91
N ALA A 8 33.32 -11.15 -47.90
CA ALA A 8 33.32 -9.70 -47.65
C ALA A 8 32.23 -8.87 -48.39
N SER A 9 31.75 -9.28 -49.57
CA SER A 9 30.75 -8.50 -50.33
C SER A 9 29.30 -8.72 -49.88
N GLY A 10 28.94 -9.93 -49.43
CA GLY A 10 27.56 -10.25 -49.04
C GLY A 10 27.07 -9.52 -47.78
N VAL A 11 27.98 -9.19 -46.86
CA VAL A 11 27.60 -8.48 -45.62
C VAL A 11 27.20 -7.03 -45.92
N ARG A 12 27.87 -6.37 -46.86
CA ARG A 12 27.58 -4.98 -47.24
C ARG A 12 26.22 -4.86 -47.94
N GLU A 13 25.88 -5.83 -48.78
CA GLU A 13 24.59 -5.85 -49.48
C GLU A 13 23.42 -6.14 -48.53
N VAL A 14 23.59 -7.09 -47.60
CA VAL A 14 22.59 -7.37 -46.55
C VAL A 14 22.39 -6.16 -45.64
N LEU A 15 23.47 -5.49 -45.25
CA LEU A 15 23.41 -4.26 -44.46
C LEU A 15 22.68 -3.15 -45.23
N ASN A 16 23.06 -2.87 -46.46
CA ASN A 16 22.41 -1.83 -47.27
C ASN A 16 20.92 -2.12 -47.53
N PHE A 17 20.55 -3.40 -47.65
CA PHE A 17 19.16 -3.83 -47.74
C PHE A 17 18.40 -3.54 -46.43
N LEU A 18 18.95 -3.89 -45.27
CA LEU A 18 18.34 -3.60 -43.97
C LEU A 18 18.17 -2.09 -43.71
N TRP A 19 19.13 -1.26 -44.14
CA TRP A 19 19.00 0.20 -44.05
C TRP A 19 17.92 0.76 -44.99
N ARG A 20 17.68 0.16 -46.15
CA ARG A 20 16.57 0.56 -47.03
C ARG A 20 15.21 0.22 -46.41
N VAL A 21 15.11 -0.89 -45.67
CA VAL A 21 13.86 -1.34 -45.04
C VAL A 21 13.56 -0.58 -43.73
N PHE A 22 14.57 -0.28 -42.92
CA PHE A 22 14.38 0.31 -41.57
C PHE A 22 14.99 1.72 -41.38
N GLY A 23 15.62 2.29 -42.42
CA GLY A 23 16.41 3.53 -42.32
C GLY A 23 15.62 4.80 -42.02
N PHE A 24 14.29 4.78 -42.16
CA PHE A 24 13.43 5.91 -41.78
C PHE A 24 13.39 6.09 -40.24
N ILE A 25 13.32 4.97 -39.50
CA ILE A 25 13.39 4.94 -38.03
C ILE A 25 14.81 5.30 -37.57
N GLY A 26 15.82 4.77 -38.25
CA GLY A 26 17.22 5.08 -37.93
C GLY A 26 17.62 6.54 -38.21
N ALA A 27 16.97 7.20 -39.17
CA ALA A 27 17.18 8.62 -39.46
C ALA A 27 16.63 9.53 -38.35
N ALA A 28 15.43 9.24 -37.83
CA ALA A 28 14.79 10.00 -36.76
C ALA A 28 15.55 9.94 -35.43
N LEU A 29 16.37 8.90 -35.22
CA LEU A 29 17.16 8.65 -34.01
C LEU A 29 18.65 9.01 -34.16
N GLY A 30 19.05 9.67 -35.25
CA GLY A 30 20.44 10.12 -35.47
C GLY A 30 21.44 9.04 -35.89
N LEU A 31 20.99 7.84 -36.27
CA LEU A 31 21.85 6.67 -36.55
C LEU A 31 22.56 6.69 -37.91
N ARG A 32 22.23 7.66 -38.78
CA ARG A 32 22.84 7.80 -40.12
C ARG A 32 24.35 7.91 -40.09
N ARG A 33 24.91 8.55 -39.06
CA ARG A 33 26.36 8.77 -38.94
C ARG A 33 27.11 7.46 -38.66
N TRP A 34 26.61 6.66 -37.72
CA TRP A 34 27.19 5.39 -37.31
C TRP A 34 27.07 4.29 -38.37
N TRP A 35 25.95 4.29 -39.10
CA TRP A 35 25.77 3.42 -40.25
C TRP A 35 26.81 3.65 -41.35
N ARG A 36 27.10 4.92 -41.69
CA ARG A 36 28.12 5.25 -42.69
C ARG A 36 29.51 4.79 -42.27
N THR A 37 29.84 4.92 -40.98
CA THR A 37 31.11 4.44 -40.43
C THR A 37 31.22 2.91 -40.52
N LEU A 38 30.12 2.16 -40.37
CA LEU A 38 30.11 0.70 -40.53
C LEU A 38 30.44 0.23 -41.94
N VAL A 39 29.89 0.96 -42.92
CA VAL A 39 29.90 0.57 -44.34
C VAL A 39 31.09 1.19 -45.07
N ASN A 40 31.86 2.09 -44.44
CA ASN A 40 33.07 2.68 -45.02
C ASN A 40 34.26 1.73 -44.85
N ASP A 41 34.82 1.24 -45.95
CA ASP A 41 35.91 0.25 -45.92
C ASP A 41 37.26 0.83 -45.51
N GLU A 42 37.41 2.17 -45.57
CA GLU A 42 38.61 2.89 -45.15
C GLU A 42 38.72 3.06 -43.64
N GLU A 43 37.65 2.79 -42.88
CA GLU A 43 37.68 2.87 -41.43
C GLU A 43 38.37 1.64 -40.82
N PRO A 44 39.19 1.82 -39.76
CA PRO A 44 39.83 0.73 -39.06
C PRO A 44 38.81 -0.36 -38.65
N PRO A 45 39.13 -1.65 -38.80
CA PRO A 45 38.19 -2.75 -38.52
C PRO A 45 37.65 -2.72 -37.07
N GLN A 46 38.40 -2.14 -36.14
CA GLN A 46 37.99 -1.94 -34.74
C GLN A 46 36.84 -0.92 -34.61
N ILE A 47 36.85 0.17 -35.40
CA ILE A 47 35.81 1.22 -35.38
C ILE A 47 34.51 0.68 -36.01
N ARG A 48 34.63 -0.12 -37.08
CA ARG A 48 33.50 -0.81 -37.71
C ARG A 48 32.85 -1.83 -36.76
N LEU A 49 33.64 -2.55 -35.97
CA LEU A 49 33.13 -3.48 -34.96
C LEU A 49 32.39 -2.75 -33.83
N LEU A 50 32.95 -1.64 -33.34
CA LEU A 50 32.36 -0.83 -32.26
C LEU A 50 31.02 -0.21 -32.69
N ALA A 51 30.95 0.31 -33.91
CA ALA A 51 29.71 0.83 -34.48
C ALA A 51 28.67 -0.31 -34.69
N GLY A 52 29.12 -1.54 -34.95
CA GLY A 52 28.25 -2.71 -35.12
C GLY A 52 27.64 -3.17 -33.81
N LEU A 53 28.44 -3.16 -32.73
CA LEU A 53 27.97 -3.46 -31.38
C LEU A 53 26.99 -2.40 -30.86
N LEU A 54 27.21 -1.12 -31.16
CA LEU A 54 26.28 -0.03 -30.83
C LEU A 54 24.94 -0.17 -31.57
N LEU A 55 24.97 -0.52 -32.86
CA LEU A 55 23.76 -0.79 -33.64
C LEU A 55 23.01 -2.04 -33.13
N LEU A 56 23.71 -3.10 -32.72
CA LEU A 56 23.10 -4.29 -32.11
C LEU A 56 22.50 -4.01 -30.74
N LEU A 57 23.17 -3.21 -29.89
CA LEU A 57 22.63 -2.79 -28.60
C LEU A 57 21.34 -1.99 -28.78
N MET A 58 21.34 -1.06 -29.73
CA MET A 58 20.17 -0.23 -30.02
C MET A 58 19.02 -1.01 -30.68
N ALA A 59 19.33 -1.98 -31.56
CA ALA A 59 18.34 -2.90 -32.10
C ALA A 59 17.75 -3.82 -31.02
N GLY A 60 18.57 -4.28 -30.07
CA GLY A 60 18.14 -5.05 -28.91
C GLY A 60 17.22 -4.25 -27.99
N LEU A 61 17.54 -2.98 -27.75
CA LEU A 61 16.68 -2.02 -27.03
C LEU A 61 15.34 -1.80 -27.74
N LEU A 62 15.34 -1.70 -29.07
CA LEU A 62 14.14 -1.52 -29.88
C LEU A 62 13.26 -2.78 -29.90
N LEU A 63 13.87 -3.96 -30.07
CA LEU A 63 13.17 -5.25 -30.00
C LEU A 63 12.62 -5.51 -28.59
N PHE A 64 13.36 -5.12 -27.55
CA PHE A 64 12.87 -5.14 -26.17
C PHE A 64 11.65 -4.24 -25.97
N SER A 65 11.58 -3.09 -26.63
CA SER A 65 10.41 -2.20 -26.61
C SER A 65 9.21 -2.73 -27.40
N LEU A 66 9.45 -3.52 -28.46
CA LEU A 66 8.42 -4.06 -29.36
C LEU A 66 7.83 -5.40 -28.88
N PHE A 67 8.61 -6.21 -28.14
CA PHE A 67 8.22 -7.53 -27.62
C PHE A 67 7.93 -7.56 -26.12
N MET A 68 7.83 -6.40 -25.46
CA MET A 68 7.12 -6.34 -24.19
C MET A 68 5.68 -6.85 -24.41
N PRO A 69 5.21 -7.85 -23.65
CA PRO A 69 3.80 -8.20 -23.68
C PRO A 69 3.00 -6.92 -23.39
N ARG A 70 2.04 -6.58 -24.26
CA ARG A 70 1.14 -5.41 -24.11
C ARG A 70 0.25 -5.46 -22.84
N HIS A 71 0.49 -6.43 -21.97
CA HIS A 71 -0.05 -6.54 -20.61
C HIS A 71 0.86 -5.94 -19.53
N LEU A 72 2.07 -5.48 -19.88
CA LEU A 72 2.80 -4.53 -19.07
C LEU A 72 2.31 -3.14 -19.47
N ALA A 73 1.21 -2.75 -18.84
CA ALA A 73 0.74 -1.38 -18.80
C ALA A 73 1.94 -0.45 -18.56
N ARG A 74 1.81 0.80 -19.05
CA ARG A 74 2.62 1.96 -18.64
C ARG A 74 3.15 1.73 -17.22
N PRO A 75 4.45 1.99 -16.90
CA PRO A 75 4.80 2.12 -15.50
C PRO A 75 3.74 3.05 -14.94
N ALA A 76 2.96 2.54 -13.99
CA ALA A 76 2.06 3.39 -13.26
C ALA A 76 2.98 4.53 -12.85
N GLU A 77 2.66 5.74 -13.32
CA GLU A 77 3.03 6.93 -12.58
C GLU A 77 2.83 6.49 -11.13
N ALA A 78 3.91 6.46 -10.34
CA ALA A 78 3.80 6.27 -8.91
C ALA A 78 2.57 7.10 -8.54
N PRO A 79 1.50 6.51 -7.97
CA PRO A 79 0.22 7.16 -7.92
C PRO A 79 0.52 8.53 -7.38
N GLN A 80 0.42 9.55 -8.24
CA GLN A 80 0.58 10.90 -7.74
C GLN A 80 -0.43 10.94 -6.61
N PRO A 81 -0.01 11.23 -5.37
CA PRO A 81 -0.84 11.04 -4.18
C PRO A 81 -2.21 11.58 -4.53
N ALA A 82 -3.18 10.68 -4.76
CA ALA A 82 -4.28 10.87 -5.74
C ALA A 82 -4.51 12.34 -5.91
N ALA A 83 -3.94 12.97 -6.96
CA ALA A 83 -3.77 14.43 -7.01
C ALA A 83 -5.08 15.03 -6.57
N VAL A 84 -5.14 15.51 -5.30
CA VAL A 84 -6.38 15.51 -4.49
C VAL A 84 -7.47 15.94 -5.41
N ALA A 85 -8.24 14.96 -5.92
CA ALA A 85 -9.18 15.24 -7.00
C ALA A 85 -9.98 16.37 -6.43
N ARG A 86 -9.92 17.54 -7.09
CA ARG A 86 -10.45 18.79 -6.54
C ARG A 86 -11.82 18.41 -6.03
N VAL A 87 -12.01 18.41 -4.70
CA VAL A 87 -13.18 17.78 -4.11
C VAL A 87 -14.35 18.63 -4.57
N GLU A 88 -14.99 18.23 -5.67
CA GLU A 88 -16.02 19.02 -6.31
C GLU A 88 -17.24 18.90 -5.41
N ALA A 89 -17.48 19.95 -4.63
CA ALA A 89 -18.67 20.06 -3.82
C ALA A 89 -19.89 20.01 -4.75
N ARG A 90 -20.58 18.86 -4.80
CA ARG A 90 -21.76 18.69 -5.65
C ARG A 90 -22.95 19.49 -5.11
N GLY A 91 -23.00 19.70 -3.80
CA GLY A 91 -24.08 20.42 -3.14
C GLY A 91 -23.65 21.18 -1.89
N LEU A 92 -24.65 21.64 -1.14
CA LEU A 92 -24.51 22.17 0.20
C LEU A 92 -25.16 21.20 1.19
N VAL A 93 -24.53 21.03 2.34
CA VAL A 93 -25.13 20.37 3.51
C VAL A 93 -25.49 21.45 4.52
N VAL A 94 -26.73 21.42 5.01
CA VAL A 94 -27.25 22.40 5.96
C VAL A 94 -27.97 21.66 7.08
N ASP A 95 -27.44 21.82 8.29
CA ASP A 95 -28.03 21.38 9.55
C ASP A 95 -28.85 22.55 10.10
N PHE A 96 -30.18 22.44 10.08
CA PHE A 96 -31.06 23.41 10.71
C PHE A 96 -31.36 22.98 12.15
N TYR A 97 -31.75 23.92 13.01
CA TYR A 97 -32.25 23.54 14.34
C TYR A 97 -33.50 22.65 14.21
N ASP A 98 -33.60 21.63 15.07
CA ASP A 98 -34.65 20.60 15.01
C ASP A 98 -36.08 21.17 15.04
N GLU A 99 -36.27 22.31 15.72
CA GLU A 99 -37.54 23.02 15.85
C GLU A 99 -38.01 23.74 14.58
N VAL A 100 -37.13 23.94 13.60
CA VAL A 100 -37.45 24.68 12.37
C VAL A 100 -38.44 23.85 11.53
N ALA A 101 -39.54 24.47 11.13
CA ALA A 101 -40.55 23.77 10.32
C ALA A 101 -40.08 23.60 8.87
N TRP A 102 -40.43 22.48 8.23
CA TRP A 102 -40.10 22.23 6.81
C TRP A 102 -40.60 23.33 5.87
N ALA A 103 -41.78 23.91 6.16
CA ALA A 103 -42.30 25.02 5.37
C ALA A 103 -41.39 26.26 5.40
N GLU A 104 -40.69 26.50 6.51
CA GLU A 104 -39.75 27.61 6.66
C GLU A 104 -38.42 27.32 5.92
N ILE A 105 -37.96 26.07 5.96
CA ILE A 105 -36.79 25.59 5.21
C ILE A 105 -37.07 25.72 3.70
N ASP A 106 -38.24 25.29 3.25
CA ASP A 106 -38.65 25.41 1.85
C ASP A 106 -38.77 26.86 1.39
N ALA A 107 -39.28 27.75 2.26
CA ALA A 107 -39.37 29.18 1.98
C ALA A 107 -37.98 29.82 1.86
N LEU A 108 -37.05 29.46 2.74
CA LEU A 108 -35.66 29.90 2.66
C LEU A 108 -34.99 29.38 1.37
N GLY A 109 -35.17 28.10 1.06
CA GLY A 109 -34.68 27.48 -0.17
C GLY A 109 -35.15 28.23 -1.41
N ARG A 110 -36.47 28.47 -1.55
CA ARG A 110 -37.02 29.26 -2.65
C ARG A 110 -36.40 30.66 -2.75
N GLY A 111 -36.16 31.32 -1.62
CA GLY A 111 -35.49 32.63 -1.56
C GLY A 111 -34.02 32.62 -2.01
N LEU A 112 -33.36 31.47 -1.92
CA LEU A 112 -31.96 31.26 -2.33
C LEU A 112 -31.82 30.62 -3.72
N GLY A 113 -32.93 30.17 -4.32
CA GLY A 113 -32.92 29.39 -5.55
C GLY A 113 -32.43 27.95 -5.33
N LEU A 114 -32.62 27.40 -4.14
CA LEU A 114 -32.24 26.05 -3.73
C LEU A 114 -33.46 25.23 -3.33
N ALA A 115 -33.40 23.92 -3.55
CA ALA A 115 -34.36 22.97 -2.98
C ALA A 115 -33.65 22.14 -1.91
N PHE A 116 -34.01 22.36 -0.65
CA PHE A 116 -33.51 21.55 0.47
C PHE A 116 -34.34 20.29 0.59
N THR A 117 -33.67 19.16 0.75
CA THR A 117 -34.29 17.87 1.02
C THR A 117 -33.60 17.22 2.21
N ALA A 118 -34.35 16.46 3.02
CA ALA A 118 -33.73 15.68 4.10
C ALA A 118 -32.68 14.73 3.50
N ASN A 119 -31.50 14.64 4.12
CA ASN A 119 -30.45 13.76 3.62
C ASN A 119 -30.91 12.30 3.56
N SER A 120 -31.70 11.87 4.54
CA SER A 120 -32.35 10.57 4.56
C SER A 120 -33.66 10.66 5.38
N PRO A 121 -34.49 9.61 5.36
CA PRO A 121 -35.63 9.49 6.26
C PRO A 121 -35.25 9.63 7.75
N SER A 122 -34.05 9.20 8.18
CA SER A 122 -33.60 9.34 9.58
C SER A 122 -33.10 10.75 9.92
N ALA A 123 -32.62 11.49 8.93
CA ALA A 123 -32.25 12.89 9.09
C ALA A 123 -33.47 13.82 9.15
N ALA A 124 -34.62 13.41 8.61
CA ALA A 124 -35.79 14.28 8.47
C ALA A 124 -36.26 14.92 9.80
N PRO A 125 -36.36 14.19 10.93
CA PRO A 125 -36.69 14.78 12.22
C PRO A 125 -35.68 15.82 12.70
N ARG A 126 -34.42 15.70 12.30
CA ARG A 126 -33.28 16.53 12.72
C ARG A 126 -32.89 17.65 11.76
N ARG A 127 -33.63 17.78 10.66
CA ARG A 127 -33.41 18.81 9.64
C ARG A 127 -31.97 18.88 9.12
N LEU A 128 -31.27 17.75 9.08
CA LEU A 128 -30.04 17.64 8.30
C LEU A 128 -30.44 17.50 6.83
N THR A 129 -30.16 18.54 6.06
CA THR A 129 -30.59 18.67 4.67
C THR A 129 -29.41 18.74 3.71
N VAL A 130 -29.68 18.37 2.47
CA VAL A 130 -28.81 18.59 1.32
C VAL A 130 -29.55 19.39 0.26
N ALA A 131 -28.80 20.22 -0.48
CA ALA A 131 -29.30 20.93 -1.66
C ALA A 131 -28.29 20.84 -2.80
N ASP A 132 -28.77 20.55 -4.00
CA ASP A 132 -27.95 20.64 -5.21
C ASP A 132 -27.57 22.10 -5.47
N ALA A 133 -26.27 22.35 -5.53
CA ALA A 133 -25.68 23.65 -5.82
C ALA A 133 -24.76 23.59 -7.05
N GLY A 134 -24.74 22.47 -7.78
CA GLY A 134 -23.86 22.20 -8.91
C GLY A 134 -24.00 23.20 -10.06
N LEU A 135 -25.16 23.86 -10.17
CA LEU A 135 -25.42 24.90 -11.18
C LEU A 135 -25.07 26.31 -10.73
N LEU A 136 -24.70 26.52 -9.45
CA LEU A 136 -24.28 27.83 -8.95
C LEU A 136 -22.81 28.10 -9.29
N THR A 137 -22.52 29.32 -9.77
CA THR A 137 -21.12 29.78 -9.91
C THR A 137 -20.43 29.80 -8.54
N PRO A 138 -19.09 29.67 -8.47
CA PRO A 138 -18.35 29.70 -7.20
C PRO A 138 -18.66 30.94 -6.35
N GLU A 139 -18.80 32.12 -6.96
CA GLU A 139 -19.10 33.38 -6.28
C GLU A 139 -20.52 33.36 -5.71
N ARG A 140 -21.49 32.86 -6.48
CA ARG A 140 -22.88 32.73 -6.04
C ARG A 140 -22.99 31.70 -4.92
N ARG A 141 -22.26 30.59 -5.01
CA ARG A 141 -22.19 29.56 -3.98
C ARG A 141 -21.63 30.11 -2.66
N ALA A 142 -20.53 30.86 -2.72
CA ALA A 142 -19.96 31.51 -1.53
C ALA A 142 -20.94 32.50 -0.89
N ALA A 143 -21.65 33.29 -1.69
CA ALA A 143 -22.66 34.23 -1.18
C ALA A 143 -23.88 33.53 -0.56
N VAL A 144 -24.36 32.44 -1.17
CA VAL A 144 -25.45 31.63 -0.62
C VAL A 144 -25.01 30.97 0.70
N LEU A 145 -23.80 30.41 0.74
CA LEU A 145 -23.25 29.81 1.95
C LEU A 145 -23.10 30.83 3.08
N ALA A 146 -22.57 32.02 2.81
CA ALA A 146 -22.47 33.09 3.80
C ALA A 146 -23.84 33.51 4.35
N ARG A 147 -24.86 33.55 3.48
CA ARG A 147 -26.24 33.87 3.90
C ARG A 147 -26.87 32.77 4.75
N LEU A 148 -26.61 31.50 4.43
CA LEU A 148 -27.04 30.37 5.25
C LEU A 148 -26.35 30.37 6.60
N GLN A 149 -25.04 30.59 6.65
CA GLN A 149 -24.25 30.66 7.89
C GLN A 149 -24.65 31.81 8.82
N ALA A 150 -25.30 32.85 8.28
CA ALA A 150 -25.83 33.99 9.04
C ALA A 150 -27.32 33.86 9.38
N ASP A 151 -28.03 32.85 8.87
CA ASP A 151 -29.46 32.69 9.10
C ASP A 151 -29.70 32.10 10.50
N PRO A 152 -30.56 32.71 11.34
CA PRO A 152 -30.77 32.27 12.72
C PRO A 152 -31.40 30.87 12.84
N ARG A 153 -31.98 30.33 11.75
CA ARG A 153 -32.54 28.97 11.72
C ARG A 153 -31.50 27.89 11.42
N VAL A 154 -30.33 28.29 10.93
CA VAL A 154 -29.27 27.37 10.52
C VAL A 154 -28.31 27.16 11.67
N GLU A 155 -28.10 25.91 12.03
CA GLU A 155 -27.07 25.53 13.01
C GLU A 155 -25.70 25.46 12.34
N VAL A 156 -25.63 24.83 11.16
CA VAL A 156 -24.41 24.73 10.33
C VAL A 156 -24.78 24.72 8.85
N ALA A 157 -24.01 25.45 8.04
CA ALA A 157 -24.01 25.27 6.59
C ALA A 157 -22.58 25.17 6.06
N GLU A 158 -22.32 24.17 5.24
CA GLU A 158 -21.02 23.98 4.57
C GLU A 158 -21.20 23.33 3.18
N GLU A 159 -20.12 23.31 2.40
CA GLU A 159 -20.07 22.52 1.17
C GLU A 159 -20.19 21.04 1.51
N ASP A 160 -21.04 20.31 0.78
CA ASP A 160 -21.05 18.85 0.88
C ASP A 160 -19.94 18.28 0.00
N PHE A 161 -18.94 17.67 0.63
CA PHE A 161 -17.69 17.27 -0.02
C PHE A 161 -17.39 15.79 0.21
N GLU A 162 -16.64 15.19 -0.71
CA GLU A 162 -16.36 13.75 -0.69
C GLU A 162 -15.26 13.36 0.31
N MET A 163 -15.51 12.25 1.01
CA MET A 163 -14.54 11.46 1.77
C MET A 163 -14.24 10.16 1.01
N GLN A 164 -13.08 9.55 1.26
CA GLN A 164 -12.61 8.37 0.53
C GLN A 164 -12.20 7.23 1.46
N LEU A 165 -12.20 6.01 0.92
CA LEU A 165 -11.60 4.83 1.53
C LEU A 165 -10.09 4.99 1.76
N LEU A 166 -9.58 4.36 2.82
CA LEU A 166 -8.16 4.38 3.18
C LEU A 166 -7.52 2.97 3.05
N GLY A 167 -7.17 2.53 1.84
CA GLY A 167 -6.42 1.27 1.63
C GLY A 167 -5.75 1.13 0.25
N TRP A 168 -4.83 0.17 0.09
CA TRP A 168 -4.18 -0.17 -1.19
C TRP A 168 -4.24 -1.69 -1.46
N ARG A 169 -4.35 -2.08 -2.74
CA ARG A 169 -4.35 -3.48 -3.20
C ARG A 169 -3.26 -3.79 -4.23
N ILE A 170 -2.67 -4.99 -4.14
CA ILE A 170 -2.02 -5.71 -5.27
C ILE A 170 -2.45 -7.19 -5.18
N GLY A 171 -3.07 -7.74 -6.24
CA GLY A 171 -3.68 -9.09 -6.21
C GLY A 171 -2.88 -10.18 -6.94
N VAL A 172 -2.63 -11.32 -6.26
CA VAL A 172 -2.40 -12.71 -6.77
C VAL A 172 -2.20 -13.71 -5.59
N PRO A 173 -2.53 -15.01 -5.71
CA PRO A 173 -2.70 -15.95 -4.57
C PRO A 173 -1.42 -16.68 -4.07
N GLY A 174 -1.39 -17.12 -2.79
CA GLY A 174 -0.42 -18.11 -2.23
C GLY A 174 0.10 -17.85 -0.79
N PRO A 175 0.14 -18.85 0.14
CA PRO A 175 0.42 -18.66 1.59
C PRO A 175 1.73 -19.32 2.11
N LEU A 176 2.08 -19.12 3.40
CA LEU A 176 2.89 -20.04 4.24
C LEU A 176 2.78 -19.69 5.76
N VAL A 177 2.68 -20.71 6.61
CA VAL A 177 2.39 -20.70 8.08
C VAL A 177 3.56 -21.26 8.89
N VAL A 178 3.78 -20.78 10.14
CA VAL A 178 4.61 -21.45 11.17
C VAL A 178 3.97 -21.30 12.57
N GLY A 179 4.01 -22.36 13.41
CA GLY A 179 3.29 -22.46 14.69
C GLY A 179 4.08 -22.88 15.95
N GLY A 180 3.35 -22.94 17.10
CA GLY A 180 3.63 -23.59 18.41
C GLY A 180 4.17 -22.68 19.55
N ARG A 181 3.80 -22.74 20.85
CA ARG A 181 2.90 -23.62 21.66
C ARG A 181 2.72 -23.10 23.13
N ARG A 182 1.48 -22.96 23.64
CA ARG A 182 0.91 -23.34 24.99
C ARG A 182 -0.54 -22.79 25.08
N SER A 183 -1.49 -23.64 25.48
CA SER A 183 -2.95 -23.60 25.21
C SER A 183 -3.68 -22.32 25.62
N ALA A 184 -3.70 -21.33 24.72
CA ALA A 184 -4.73 -20.29 24.65
C ALA A 184 -5.82 -20.74 23.65
N PHE A 185 -7.02 -20.15 23.68
CA PHE A 185 -8.06 -20.44 22.67
C PHE A 185 -7.54 -20.21 21.24
N GLU A 186 -7.51 -21.26 20.44
CA GLU A 186 -7.18 -21.22 19.01
C GLU A 186 -8.41 -21.62 18.21
N PRO A 187 -8.96 -20.72 17.38
CA PRO A 187 -10.08 -21.05 16.51
C PRO A 187 -9.76 -22.20 15.54
N ASN A 188 -10.75 -23.03 15.23
CA ASN A 188 -10.61 -24.18 14.31
C ASN A 188 -10.69 -23.78 12.81
N ASP A 189 -10.74 -22.49 12.53
CA ASP A 189 -10.87 -21.86 11.22
C ASP A 189 -9.60 -22.12 10.38
N PRO A 190 -9.69 -22.78 9.21
CA PRO A 190 -8.53 -23.25 8.45
C PRO A 190 -7.50 -22.19 8.07
N ARG A 191 -7.91 -20.92 7.93
CA ARG A 191 -7.05 -19.80 7.55
C ARG A 191 -6.64 -18.91 8.73
N TYR A 192 -7.12 -19.18 9.94
CA TYR A 192 -6.66 -18.48 11.16
C TYR A 192 -5.13 -18.48 11.34
N PRO A 193 -4.37 -19.55 11.01
CA PRO A 193 -2.91 -19.54 11.12
C PRO A 193 -2.21 -18.49 10.24
N GLU A 194 -2.88 -17.97 9.20
CA GLU A 194 -2.38 -16.89 8.34
C GLU A 194 -2.64 -15.50 8.94
N GLN A 195 -3.50 -15.39 9.95
CA GLN A 195 -3.88 -14.13 10.60
C GLN A 195 -2.90 -13.71 11.69
N TRP A 196 -1.67 -13.37 11.29
CA TRP A 196 -0.63 -12.88 12.21
C TRP A 196 -1.10 -11.74 13.13
N HIS A 197 -2.01 -10.92 12.62
CA HIS A 197 -2.58 -9.75 13.30
C HIS A 197 -3.35 -10.12 14.57
N MET A 198 -4.00 -11.30 14.62
CA MET A 198 -4.72 -11.76 15.82
C MET A 198 -3.76 -12.09 16.96
N LYS A 199 -2.67 -12.80 16.66
CA LYS A 199 -1.65 -13.15 17.65
C LYS A 199 -0.90 -11.92 18.14
N LEU A 200 -0.61 -10.97 17.24
CA LEU A 200 0.13 -9.76 17.58
C LEU A 200 -0.56 -8.92 18.67
N ILE A 201 -1.90 -8.86 18.67
CA ILE A 201 -2.68 -8.10 19.66
C ILE A 201 -3.15 -8.96 20.84
N GLY A 202 -2.73 -10.23 20.94
CA GLY A 202 -3.09 -11.10 22.07
C GLY A 202 -4.52 -11.63 22.05
N MET A 203 -5.11 -11.85 20.88
CA MET A 203 -6.48 -12.38 20.77
C MET A 203 -6.69 -13.75 21.41
N PRO A 204 -5.78 -14.74 21.26
CA PRO A 204 -5.99 -16.07 21.86
C PRO A 204 -6.31 -16.04 23.36
N GLN A 205 -5.65 -15.16 24.12
CA GLN A 205 -5.90 -14.99 25.54
C GLN A 205 -7.11 -14.09 25.82
N ALA A 206 -7.39 -13.13 24.94
CA ALA A 206 -8.55 -12.24 25.09
C ALA A 206 -9.87 -13.03 24.94
N TRP A 207 -9.93 -13.96 23.98
CA TRP A 207 -11.12 -14.77 23.70
C TRP A 207 -11.53 -15.72 24.83
N GLU A 208 -10.62 -16.02 25.77
CA GLU A 208 -10.96 -16.76 26.99
C GLU A 208 -11.76 -15.93 28.00
N LYS A 209 -11.81 -14.61 27.81
CA LYS A 209 -12.47 -13.65 28.72
C LYS A 209 -13.65 -12.95 28.09
N ALA A 210 -13.54 -12.56 26.83
CA ALA A 210 -14.52 -11.75 26.14
C ALA A 210 -14.51 -12.09 24.64
N THR A 211 -15.68 -12.06 24.03
CA THR A 211 -15.91 -12.40 22.61
C THR A 211 -16.68 -11.32 21.86
N GLY A 212 -17.06 -10.24 22.54
CA GLY A 212 -17.85 -9.12 22.03
C GLY A 212 -19.34 -9.26 22.27
N GLU A 213 -19.79 -10.25 23.05
CA GLU A 213 -21.22 -10.55 23.23
C GLU A 213 -21.98 -9.33 23.78
N GLY A 214 -23.15 -9.07 23.20
CA GLY A 214 -24.01 -7.92 23.54
C GLY A 214 -23.52 -6.57 23.01
N ALA A 215 -22.28 -6.44 22.51
CA ALA A 215 -21.83 -5.23 21.85
C ALA A 215 -22.46 -5.08 20.46
N VAL A 216 -22.71 -3.84 20.05
CA VAL A 216 -23.20 -3.50 18.70
C VAL A 216 -22.17 -2.56 18.10
N VAL A 217 -21.57 -2.97 17.00
CA VAL A 217 -20.55 -2.21 16.27
C VAL A 217 -21.12 -1.75 14.94
N ALA A 218 -21.30 -0.45 14.79
CA ALA A 218 -21.67 0.15 13.51
C ALA A 218 -20.44 0.28 12.62
N VAL A 219 -20.55 -0.25 11.40
CA VAL A 219 -19.51 -0.19 10.37
C VAL A 219 -19.98 0.79 9.31
N ILE A 220 -19.48 2.02 9.38
CA ILE A 220 -19.79 3.10 8.45
C ILE A 220 -18.77 3.02 7.30
N ASP A 221 -19.16 2.43 6.17
CA ASP A 221 -18.25 2.01 5.10
C ASP A 221 -18.99 1.81 3.74
N THR A 222 -18.55 0.91 2.86
CA THR A 222 -19.18 0.58 1.57
C THR A 222 -20.36 -0.39 1.66
N GLY A 223 -20.76 -0.81 2.87
CA GLY A 223 -21.78 -1.83 3.10
C GLY A 223 -21.19 -3.14 3.61
N CYS A 224 -21.98 -4.22 3.62
CA CYS A 224 -21.51 -5.55 3.99
C CYS A 224 -22.23 -6.63 3.17
N ALA A 225 -21.48 -7.61 2.67
CA ALA A 225 -21.99 -8.76 1.93
C ALA A 225 -22.53 -9.88 2.84
N PHE A 226 -23.44 -9.54 3.76
CA PHE A 226 -24.01 -10.50 4.73
C PHE A 226 -25.02 -11.49 4.11
N GLU A 227 -25.56 -11.16 2.94
CA GLU A 227 -26.40 -12.05 2.12
C GLU A 227 -26.22 -11.70 0.64
N ALA A 228 -26.64 -12.62 -0.24
CA ALA A 228 -26.52 -12.42 -1.69
C ALA A 228 -27.64 -11.52 -2.21
N LYS A 229 -27.29 -10.57 -3.09
CA LYS A 229 -28.25 -9.68 -3.75
C LYS A 229 -27.83 -9.35 -5.17
N GLY A 230 -28.64 -9.80 -6.15
CA GLY A 230 -28.31 -9.58 -7.55
C GLY A 230 -26.95 -10.19 -7.87
N ASP A 231 -26.02 -9.36 -8.32
CA ASP A 231 -24.64 -9.75 -8.65
C ASP A 231 -23.68 -9.70 -7.45
N ILE A 232 -24.14 -9.29 -6.27
CA ILE A 232 -23.33 -9.24 -5.05
C ILE A 232 -23.46 -10.61 -4.36
N PRO A 233 -22.39 -11.42 -4.26
CA PRO A 233 -22.44 -12.68 -3.54
C PRO A 233 -22.49 -12.44 -2.02
N ALA A 234 -22.97 -13.43 -1.27
CA ALA A 234 -22.78 -13.45 0.18
C ALA A 234 -21.33 -13.83 0.49
N ALA A 235 -20.69 -13.13 1.42
CA ALA A 235 -19.42 -13.56 2.00
C ALA A 235 -19.68 -14.80 2.88
N SER A 236 -19.18 -15.96 2.46
CA SER A 236 -19.54 -17.25 3.06
C SER A 236 -19.20 -17.34 4.54
N ASP A 237 -18.15 -16.65 4.98
CA ASP A 237 -17.66 -16.68 6.36
C ASP A 237 -18.32 -15.65 7.29
N LEU A 238 -19.29 -14.89 6.78
CA LEU A 238 -20.18 -14.07 7.60
C LEU A 238 -21.46 -14.82 8.00
N LYS A 239 -21.61 -16.07 7.59
CA LYS A 239 -22.75 -16.90 7.98
C LYS A 239 -22.75 -17.12 9.50
N GLY A 240 -23.83 -16.70 10.15
CA GLY A 240 -24.00 -16.80 11.60
C GLY A 240 -23.61 -15.54 12.37
N VAL A 241 -23.04 -14.53 11.70
CA VAL A 241 -22.81 -13.20 12.29
C VAL A 241 -24.14 -12.49 12.50
N LYS A 242 -24.30 -11.82 13.65
CA LYS A 242 -25.52 -11.08 14.01
C LYS A 242 -25.53 -9.72 13.33
N PHE A 243 -26.32 -9.55 12.27
CA PHE A 243 -26.50 -8.25 11.62
C PHE A 243 -27.75 -7.54 12.13
N VAL A 244 -27.63 -6.26 12.47
CA VAL A 244 -28.73 -5.46 13.01
C VAL A 244 -28.89 -4.15 12.26
N LYS A 245 -30.14 -3.84 11.88
CA LYS A 245 -30.56 -2.52 11.37
C LYS A 245 -29.66 -1.92 10.27
N PRO A 246 -29.30 -2.67 9.21
CA PRO A 246 -28.51 -2.12 8.12
C PRO A 246 -29.21 -0.94 7.45
N TYR A 247 -28.43 0.00 6.92
CA TYR A 247 -28.98 1.10 6.12
C TYR A 247 -27.98 1.59 5.07
N ASP A 248 -28.48 1.86 3.87
CA ASP A 248 -27.73 2.40 2.75
C ASP A 248 -28.09 3.87 2.57
N PHE A 249 -27.17 4.76 2.97
CA PHE A 249 -27.30 6.20 2.81
C PHE A 249 -26.98 6.65 1.39
N VAL A 250 -26.26 5.87 0.58
CA VAL A 250 -25.98 6.22 -0.81
C VAL A 250 -27.24 6.05 -1.66
N ASN A 251 -27.91 4.91 -1.54
CA ASN A 251 -29.11 4.59 -2.33
C ASN A 251 -30.42 4.77 -1.56
N LYS A 252 -30.36 5.21 -0.30
CA LYS A 252 -31.50 5.46 0.61
C LYS A 252 -32.37 4.20 0.82
N THR A 253 -31.75 3.04 1.00
CA THR A 253 -32.44 1.75 1.19
C THR A 253 -32.18 1.13 2.57
N LYS A 254 -33.04 0.20 3.01
CA LYS A 254 -32.90 -0.51 4.29
C LYS A 254 -31.88 -1.65 4.26
N ALA A 255 -31.16 -1.84 3.15
CA ALA A 255 -30.20 -2.92 3.01
C ALA A 255 -28.87 -2.36 2.51
N ALA A 256 -27.81 -2.55 3.31
CA ALA A 256 -26.48 -2.00 3.06
C ALA A 256 -25.58 -3.04 2.39
N TYR A 257 -25.91 -3.47 1.17
CA TYR A 257 -25.10 -4.44 0.43
C TYR A 257 -23.78 -3.85 -0.04
N ASP A 258 -22.72 -4.66 -0.03
CA ASP A 258 -21.38 -4.22 -0.41
C ASP A 258 -21.07 -4.55 -1.87
N ASP A 259 -21.08 -3.53 -2.72
CA ASP A 259 -20.69 -3.59 -4.14
C ASP A 259 -19.19 -3.30 -4.36
N HIS A 260 -18.44 -2.98 -3.30
CA HIS A 260 -17.00 -2.69 -3.36
C HIS A 260 -16.15 -3.79 -2.70
N GLY A 261 -16.60 -4.33 -1.58
CA GLY A 261 -15.91 -5.33 -0.75
C GLY A 261 -15.24 -4.76 0.50
N HIS A 262 -15.11 -3.43 0.62
CA HIS A 262 -14.29 -2.85 1.69
C HIS A 262 -14.93 -2.96 3.06
N GLY A 263 -16.19 -2.55 3.16
CA GLY A 263 -16.95 -2.69 4.39
C GLY A 263 -17.11 -4.15 4.82
N THR A 264 -17.17 -5.10 3.88
CA THR A 264 -17.19 -6.54 4.19
C THR A 264 -15.88 -7.00 4.86
N HIS A 265 -14.72 -6.59 4.34
CA HIS A 265 -13.41 -6.91 4.93
C HIS A 265 -13.24 -6.29 6.32
N VAL A 266 -13.69 -5.04 6.48
CA VAL A 266 -13.70 -4.32 7.76
C VAL A 266 -14.64 -4.99 8.77
N ALA A 267 -15.87 -5.32 8.38
CA ALA A 267 -16.83 -6.01 9.23
C ALA A 267 -16.33 -7.40 9.65
N GLY A 268 -15.70 -8.15 8.73
CA GLY A 268 -15.07 -9.43 9.04
C GLY A 268 -13.92 -9.29 10.05
N THR A 269 -13.09 -8.25 9.91
CA THR A 269 -12.00 -8.01 10.88
C THR A 269 -12.56 -7.81 12.29
N ILE A 270 -13.73 -7.16 12.41
CA ILE A 270 -14.42 -6.95 13.68
C ILE A 270 -15.06 -8.25 14.17
N ALA A 271 -15.93 -8.90 13.40
CA ALA A 271 -16.81 -9.95 13.92
C ALA A 271 -17.06 -11.11 12.94
N GLN A 272 -16.09 -11.47 12.10
CA GLN A 272 -16.21 -12.67 11.27
C GLN A 272 -16.53 -13.90 12.13
N ALA A 273 -17.38 -14.78 11.61
CA ALA A 273 -17.74 -16.01 12.29
C ALA A 273 -16.46 -16.77 12.63
N THR A 274 -16.35 -17.25 13.87
CA THR A 274 -15.13 -17.84 14.40
C THR A 274 -15.45 -19.18 15.03
N ASN A 275 -14.51 -20.12 14.94
CA ASN A 275 -14.62 -21.49 15.43
C ASN A 275 -15.74 -22.30 14.74
N ASN A 276 -15.97 -22.02 13.45
CA ASN A 276 -17.00 -22.63 12.62
C ASN A 276 -16.46 -23.69 11.63
N GLY A 277 -15.15 -23.97 11.65
CA GLY A 277 -14.47 -24.89 10.73
C GLY A 277 -14.29 -24.35 9.30
N HIS A 278 -14.45 -23.04 9.10
CA HIS A 278 -14.40 -22.37 7.81
C HIS A 278 -13.57 -21.09 7.89
N GLY A 279 -12.98 -20.68 6.76
CA GLY A 279 -12.33 -19.37 6.61
C GLY A 279 -11.40 -18.89 7.74
N THR A 280 -11.67 -17.69 8.27
CA THR A 280 -10.82 -16.91 9.18
C THR A 280 -11.61 -16.39 10.38
N ALA A 281 -10.92 -15.95 11.44
CA ALA A 281 -11.56 -15.43 12.65
C ALA A 281 -11.77 -13.89 12.63
N GLY A 282 -12.69 -13.42 13.49
CA GLY A 282 -12.93 -12.01 13.80
C GLY A 282 -12.56 -11.65 15.25
N VAL A 283 -12.19 -10.40 15.51
CA VAL A 283 -11.72 -9.96 16.84
C VAL A 283 -12.80 -10.13 17.93
N ALA A 284 -14.01 -9.68 17.67
CA ALA A 284 -15.17 -9.70 18.54
C ALA A 284 -16.30 -10.52 17.87
N TYR A 285 -16.04 -11.81 17.66
CA TYR A 285 -16.86 -12.69 16.83
C TYR A 285 -18.30 -12.94 17.33
N ASN A 286 -18.64 -12.54 18.56
CA ASN A 286 -20.00 -12.59 19.10
C ASN A 286 -20.71 -11.22 19.15
N ALA A 287 -20.03 -10.15 18.72
CA ALA A 287 -20.63 -8.83 18.57
C ALA A 287 -21.66 -8.81 17.44
N SER A 288 -22.63 -7.91 17.54
CA SER A 288 -23.54 -7.61 16.44
C SER A 288 -22.96 -6.51 15.57
N ILE A 289 -23.07 -6.66 14.25
CA ILE A 289 -22.64 -5.66 13.27
C ILE A 289 -23.86 -4.88 12.77
N MET A 290 -23.73 -3.55 12.71
CA MET A 290 -24.69 -2.66 12.06
C MET A 290 -24.04 -2.07 10.79
N PRO A 291 -24.26 -2.67 9.61
CA PRO A 291 -23.66 -2.19 8.36
C PRO A 291 -24.35 -0.91 7.89
N LEU A 292 -23.59 0.19 7.78
CA LEU A 292 -24.07 1.47 7.29
C LEU A 292 -23.29 1.86 6.04
N LYS A 293 -23.92 1.75 4.87
CA LYS A 293 -23.29 2.10 3.59
C LYS A 293 -23.37 3.60 3.38
N VAL A 294 -22.22 4.27 3.38
CA VAL A 294 -22.06 5.70 3.09
C VAL A 294 -21.12 5.95 1.94
N LEU A 295 -20.41 4.90 1.48
CA LEU A 295 -19.49 4.96 0.36
C LEU A 295 -20.05 4.16 -0.84
N THR A 296 -19.91 4.74 -2.02
CA THR A 296 -20.31 4.15 -3.31
C THR A 296 -19.45 2.94 -3.68
N GLU A 297 -19.78 2.27 -4.79
CA GLU A 297 -18.96 1.20 -5.39
C GLU A 297 -17.54 1.64 -5.77
N HIS A 298 -17.26 2.95 -5.78
CA HIS A 298 -15.94 3.53 -6.04
C HIS A 298 -15.20 3.94 -4.75
N GLY A 299 -15.79 3.72 -3.58
CA GLY A 299 -15.16 4.01 -2.30
C GLY A 299 -15.15 5.50 -1.93
N SER A 300 -16.00 6.32 -2.54
CA SER A 300 -16.22 7.72 -2.16
C SER A 300 -17.63 7.93 -1.61
N GLY A 301 -17.80 8.89 -0.70
CA GLY A 301 -19.09 9.22 -0.11
C GLY A 301 -19.15 10.62 0.48
N MET A 302 -20.36 11.13 0.68
CA MET A 302 -20.59 12.51 1.10
C MET A 302 -20.48 12.67 2.61
N VAL A 303 -20.02 13.84 3.04
CA VAL A 303 -19.96 14.21 4.47
C VAL A 303 -21.34 14.16 5.12
N SER A 304 -22.37 14.59 4.40
CA SER A 304 -23.77 14.52 4.82
C SER A 304 -24.20 13.10 5.19
N ASP A 305 -23.95 12.13 4.32
CA ASP A 305 -24.25 10.71 4.54
C ASP A 305 -23.49 10.11 5.72
N ILE A 306 -22.21 10.47 5.88
CA ILE A 306 -21.40 10.01 7.02
C ILE A 306 -21.93 10.58 8.33
N ALA A 307 -22.25 11.88 8.38
CA ALA A 307 -22.78 12.52 9.58
C ALA A 307 -24.17 11.99 9.97
N ASP A 308 -25.03 11.70 9.00
CA ASP A 308 -26.33 11.07 9.20
C ASP A 308 -26.17 9.62 9.71
N ALA A 309 -25.27 8.84 9.11
CA ALA A 309 -24.98 7.47 9.55
C ALA A 309 -24.47 7.40 10.99
N ILE A 310 -23.64 8.36 11.45
CA ILE A 310 -23.20 8.43 12.84
C ILE A 310 -24.41 8.61 13.77
N ARG A 311 -25.31 9.55 13.46
CA ARG A 311 -26.52 9.79 14.28
C ARG A 311 -27.45 8.58 14.25
N TYR A 312 -27.68 7.99 13.08
CA TYR A 312 -28.45 6.77 12.92
C TYR A 312 -27.88 5.63 13.77
N ALA A 313 -26.57 5.42 13.78
CA ALA A 313 -25.92 4.37 14.56
C ALA A 313 -26.25 4.51 16.05
N VAL A 314 -26.08 5.72 16.59
CA VAL A 314 -26.35 6.04 18.00
C VAL A 314 -27.80 5.76 18.35
N ASP A 315 -28.74 6.29 17.55
CA ASP A 315 -30.18 6.13 17.80
C ASP A 315 -30.64 4.68 17.70
N ASN A 316 -29.90 3.89 16.92
CA ASN A 316 -30.21 2.49 16.71
C ASN A 316 -29.47 1.53 17.63
N GLY A 317 -28.78 2.06 18.64
CA GLY A 317 -28.20 1.28 19.74
C GLY A 317 -26.77 0.79 19.47
N ALA A 318 -26.02 1.45 18.59
CA ALA A 318 -24.60 1.19 18.45
C ALA A 318 -23.85 1.59 19.73
N HIS A 319 -22.91 0.74 20.16
CA HIS A 319 -22.03 1.00 21.29
C HIS A 319 -20.65 1.50 20.81
N ILE A 320 -20.24 1.04 19.62
CA ILE A 320 -19.00 1.40 18.95
C ILE A 320 -19.32 1.74 17.49
N ILE A 321 -18.66 2.76 16.94
CA ILE A 321 -18.67 3.13 15.52
C ILE A 321 -17.25 2.95 14.99
N ASN A 322 -17.10 2.21 13.88
CA ASN A 322 -15.87 2.14 13.12
C ASN A 322 -16.02 2.93 11.80
N MET A 323 -15.10 3.85 11.55
CA MET A 323 -14.97 4.59 10.30
C MET A 323 -13.59 4.35 9.68
N SER A 324 -13.54 3.38 8.76
CA SER A 324 -12.35 3.05 7.96
C SER A 324 -12.26 3.89 6.69
N LEU A 325 -12.47 5.20 6.85
CA LEU A 325 -12.56 6.21 5.80
C LEU A 325 -12.02 7.55 6.30
N GLY A 326 -11.78 8.48 5.39
CA GLY A 326 -11.50 9.85 5.77
C GLY A 326 -11.12 10.76 4.62
N GLY A 327 -10.75 11.98 4.99
CA GLY A 327 -10.33 13.01 4.05
C GLY A 327 -9.53 14.13 4.71
N PRO A 328 -8.95 15.03 3.90
CA PRO A 328 -8.03 16.05 4.39
C PRO A 328 -8.74 17.28 5.01
N ARG A 329 -10.03 17.47 4.73
CA ARG A 329 -10.80 18.65 5.14
C ARG A 329 -11.60 18.37 6.41
N ALA A 330 -11.51 19.27 7.39
CA ALA A 330 -12.43 19.29 8.52
C ALA A 330 -13.83 19.73 8.04
N SER A 331 -14.85 19.23 8.73
CA SER A 331 -16.27 19.50 8.51
C SER A 331 -16.94 19.72 9.87
N THR A 332 -17.69 20.81 9.99
CA THR A 332 -18.38 21.13 11.23
C THR A 332 -19.56 20.19 11.44
N VAL A 333 -20.29 19.82 10.39
CA VAL A 333 -21.41 18.86 10.47
C VAL A 333 -20.92 17.50 10.96
N LEU A 334 -19.79 17.02 10.42
CA LEU A 334 -19.21 15.75 10.82
C LEU A 334 -18.65 15.79 12.25
N ALA A 335 -17.99 16.89 12.64
CA ALA A 335 -17.52 17.07 14.01
C ALA A 335 -18.67 17.04 15.01
N ARG A 336 -19.77 17.76 14.74
CA ARG A 336 -20.98 17.74 15.60
C ARG A 336 -21.62 16.36 15.69
N ALA A 337 -21.65 15.60 14.60
CA ALA A 337 -22.12 14.22 14.63
C ALA A 337 -21.22 13.33 15.53
N CYS A 338 -19.90 13.52 15.48
CA CYS A 338 -18.98 12.83 16.38
C CYS A 338 -19.19 13.23 17.85
N THR A 339 -19.37 14.52 18.12
CA THR A 339 -19.70 15.02 19.47
C THR A 339 -21.03 14.45 19.97
N TYR A 340 -22.06 14.39 19.11
CA TYR A 340 -23.36 13.80 19.43
C TYR A 340 -23.25 12.33 19.87
N ALA A 341 -22.48 11.53 19.12
CA ALA A 341 -22.25 10.13 19.43
C ALA A 341 -21.46 9.96 20.74
N ASN A 342 -20.39 10.75 20.93
CA ASN A 342 -19.57 10.70 22.13
C ASN A 342 -20.39 11.05 23.40
N GLN A 343 -21.19 12.12 23.35
CA GLN A 343 -22.05 12.56 24.46
C GLN A 343 -23.13 11.52 24.83
N ARG A 344 -23.52 10.66 23.88
CA ARG A 344 -24.48 9.55 24.10
C ARG A 344 -23.80 8.23 24.46
N GLY A 345 -22.51 8.27 24.77
CA GLY A 345 -21.78 7.11 25.26
C GLY A 345 -21.30 6.15 24.16
N VAL A 346 -21.31 6.57 22.89
CA VAL A 346 -20.88 5.74 21.76
C VAL A 346 -19.43 6.02 21.40
N THR A 347 -18.59 4.98 21.42
CA THR A 347 -17.16 5.09 21.13
C THR A 347 -16.91 5.16 19.63
N ILE A 348 -16.10 6.11 19.17
CA ILE A 348 -15.81 6.30 17.74
C ILE A 348 -14.35 5.94 17.46
N VAL A 349 -14.13 5.01 16.53
CA VAL A 349 -12.81 4.53 16.11
C VAL A 349 -12.60 4.85 14.63
N CYS A 350 -11.50 5.50 14.29
CA CYS A 350 -11.25 6.01 12.95
C CYS A 350 -9.83 5.71 12.45
N ALA A 351 -9.71 5.39 11.17
CA ALA A 351 -8.43 5.22 10.49
C ALA A 351 -7.68 6.56 10.36
N ALA A 352 -6.38 6.58 10.71
CA ALA A 352 -5.60 7.83 10.74
C ALA A 352 -5.29 8.42 9.35
N GLY A 353 -5.33 7.61 8.28
CA GLY A 353 -4.96 8.01 6.92
C GLY A 353 -3.78 7.21 6.36
N ASN A 354 -3.59 7.23 5.04
CA ASN A 354 -2.55 6.48 4.33
C ASN A 354 -1.61 7.38 3.50
N SER A 355 -1.31 8.57 4.01
CA SER A 355 -0.55 9.58 3.24
C SER A 355 0.96 9.54 3.44
N SER A 356 1.50 8.56 4.19
CA SER A 356 2.93 8.42 4.49
C SER A 356 3.57 9.68 5.09
N ARG A 357 2.80 10.47 5.86
CA ARG A 357 3.25 11.75 6.44
C ARG A 357 2.60 12.03 7.79
N GLU A 358 3.17 13.01 8.49
CA GLU A 358 2.54 13.63 9.65
C GLU A 358 1.29 14.42 9.20
N GLY A 359 0.17 14.24 9.91
CA GLY A 359 -1.13 14.80 9.59
C GLY A 359 -2.21 13.72 9.53
N VAL A 360 -2.92 13.53 10.64
CA VAL A 360 -4.08 12.64 10.74
C VAL A 360 -5.26 13.26 9.99
N GLY A 361 -5.98 12.45 9.19
CA GLY A 361 -7.15 12.90 8.44
C GLY A 361 -8.42 13.01 9.30
N PHE A 362 -9.48 13.58 8.75
CA PHE A 362 -10.79 13.64 9.38
C PHE A 362 -11.67 12.48 8.91
N PRO A 363 -12.51 11.87 9.79
CA PRO A 363 -12.84 12.31 11.15
C PRO A 363 -11.85 11.90 12.25
N ALA A 364 -10.80 11.13 11.95
CA ALA A 364 -9.89 10.63 12.99
C ALA A 364 -9.22 11.74 13.82
N ALA A 365 -8.95 12.90 13.23
CA ALA A 365 -8.35 14.04 13.91
C ALA A 365 -9.30 14.78 14.88
N TYR A 366 -10.59 14.45 14.93
CA TYR A 366 -11.49 15.03 15.94
C TYR A 366 -11.18 14.49 17.35
N PRO A 367 -11.22 15.33 18.40
CA PRO A 367 -10.89 14.91 19.78
C PRO A 367 -11.74 13.72 20.30
N GLU A 368 -12.99 13.65 19.86
CA GLU A 368 -13.96 12.63 20.22
C GLU A 368 -13.63 11.25 19.64
N CYS A 369 -12.82 11.21 18.58
CA CYS A 369 -12.42 10.00 17.89
C CYS A 369 -11.18 9.35 18.51
N ILE A 370 -11.07 8.04 18.30
CA ILE A 370 -9.85 7.27 18.54
C ILE A 370 -9.17 7.11 17.18
N ALA A 371 -8.15 7.92 16.92
CA ALA A 371 -7.34 7.80 15.70
C ALA A 371 -6.39 6.61 15.78
N VAL A 372 -6.40 5.77 14.74
CA VAL A 372 -5.65 4.52 14.68
C VAL A 372 -4.62 4.53 13.56
N SER A 373 -3.33 4.42 13.93
CA SER A 373 -2.24 4.20 12.98
C SER A 373 -2.02 2.70 12.71
N ALA A 374 -1.39 2.40 11.57
CA ALA A 374 -1.18 1.03 11.11
C ALA A 374 0.23 0.51 11.39
N VAL A 375 0.33 -0.73 11.86
CA VAL A 375 1.60 -1.47 11.96
C VAL A 375 1.62 -2.74 11.10
N GLY A 376 2.82 -3.17 10.75
CA GLY A 376 3.08 -4.47 10.12
C GLY A 376 3.28 -5.62 11.11
N PRO A 377 3.60 -6.83 10.63
CA PRO A 377 3.86 -8.00 11.46
C PRO A 377 5.02 -7.85 12.44
N ASP A 378 5.99 -6.99 12.14
CA ASP A 378 7.11 -6.63 13.01
C ASP A 378 6.72 -5.62 14.12
N GLY A 379 5.46 -5.18 14.14
CA GLY A 379 4.93 -4.17 15.03
C GLY A 379 5.52 -2.77 14.77
N ASN A 380 6.19 -2.55 13.64
CA ASN A 380 6.66 -1.23 13.22
C ASN A 380 5.58 -0.53 12.41
N LEU A 381 5.59 0.80 12.44
CA LEU A 381 4.68 1.64 11.68
C LEU A 381 4.76 1.27 10.19
N SER A 382 3.61 0.97 9.59
CA SER A 382 3.50 0.66 8.17
C SER A 382 3.87 1.90 7.34
N PHE A 383 4.55 1.68 6.22
CA PHE A 383 5.14 2.78 5.43
C PHE A 383 4.14 3.82 4.94
N TYR A 384 2.88 3.41 4.76
CA TYR A 384 1.81 4.27 4.26
C TYR A 384 1.08 5.01 5.38
N SER A 385 1.17 4.56 6.63
CA SER A 385 0.35 5.08 7.72
C SER A 385 0.55 6.58 7.85
N SER A 386 -0.52 7.36 8.02
CA SER A 386 -0.42 8.71 8.57
C SER A 386 -0.12 8.60 10.08
N TRP A 387 0.52 9.63 10.62
CA TRP A 387 0.82 9.75 12.06
C TRP A 387 0.66 11.20 12.53
N GLY A 388 0.65 11.44 13.84
CA GLY A 388 0.45 12.78 14.40
C GLY A 388 0.15 12.75 15.88
N LYS A 389 0.04 13.92 16.49
CA LYS A 389 -0.30 14.05 17.92
C LYS A 389 -1.70 13.51 18.25
N GLU A 390 -2.55 13.38 17.23
CA GLU A 390 -3.93 12.91 17.32
C GLU A 390 -4.00 11.37 17.45
N VAL A 391 -2.95 10.63 17.04
CA VAL A 391 -2.93 9.16 17.13
C VAL A 391 -3.10 8.72 18.58
N ALA A 392 -4.16 7.95 18.84
CA ALA A 392 -4.46 7.46 20.17
C ALA A 392 -3.74 6.13 20.46
N VAL A 393 -3.74 5.22 19.49
CA VAL A 393 -3.14 3.87 19.54
C VAL A 393 -2.76 3.41 18.14
N ALA A 394 -1.90 2.40 18.06
CA ALA A 394 -1.59 1.68 16.82
C ALA A 394 -2.20 0.28 16.81
N ALA A 395 -2.52 -0.23 15.63
CA ALA A 395 -3.08 -1.58 15.45
C ALA A 395 -2.61 -2.22 14.12
N PRO A 396 -2.76 -3.55 13.97
CA PRO A 396 -2.35 -4.26 12.77
C PRO A 396 -3.07 -3.74 11.52
N GLY A 397 -2.34 -3.12 10.61
CA GLY A 397 -2.87 -2.66 9.32
C GLY A 397 -2.19 -3.32 8.12
N GLY A 398 -1.12 -4.08 8.35
CA GLY A 398 -0.37 -4.79 7.32
C GLY A 398 0.76 -3.97 6.69
N ASN A 399 1.73 -4.67 6.10
CA ASN A 399 2.95 -4.03 5.58
C ASN A 399 3.60 -4.87 4.46
N TYR A 400 3.08 -4.72 3.23
CA TYR A 400 3.62 -5.35 2.03
C TYR A 400 3.81 -4.32 0.91
N ARG A 401 4.92 -4.44 0.19
CA ARG A 401 5.29 -3.58 -0.94
C ARG A 401 5.29 -4.33 -2.27
N SER A 402 5.29 -5.65 -2.20
CA SER A 402 5.30 -6.54 -3.37
C SER A 402 4.36 -7.73 -3.17
N PRO A 403 3.92 -8.39 -4.26
CA PRO A 403 3.08 -9.58 -4.17
C PRO A 403 3.66 -10.71 -3.29
N SER A 404 4.99 -10.87 -3.25
CA SER A 404 5.64 -11.90 -2.43
C SER A 404 5.54 -11.65 -0.93
N GLU A 405 5.26 -10.41 -0.50
CA GLU A 405 5.11 -10.03 0.91
C GLU A 405 3.64 -10.01 1.35
N ARG A 406 2.70 -10.37 0.47
CA ARG A 406 1.26 -10.19 0.69
C ARG A 406 0.72 -10.82 1.97
N ALA A 407 1.36 -11.89 2.46
CA ALA A 407 1.05 -12.50 3.75
C ALA A 407 1.22 -11.54 4.95
N ASN A 408 1.93 -10.43 4.77
CA ASN A 408 2.02 -9.34 5.75
C ASN A 408 0.80 -8.42 5.76
N GLY A 409 -0.23 -8.66 4.92
CA GLY A 409 -1.51 -7.99 4.97
C GLY A 409 -2.46 -8.57 6.02
N VAL A 410 -3.61 -7.93 6.20
CA VAL A 410 -4.71 -8.40 7.06
C VAL A 410 -5.66 -9.26 6.24
N LEU A 411 -5.91 -10.51 6.67
CA LEU A 411 -6.59 -11.53 5.89
C LEU A 411 -8.03 -11.78 6.37
N GLN A 412 -9.00 -11.40 5.56
CA GLN A 412 -10.43 -11.52 5.86
C GLN A 412 -11.24 -11.95 4.64
N ASN A 413 -12.45 -12.45 4.88
CA ASN A 413 -13.43 -12.70 3.82
C ASN A 413 -13.98 -11.36 3.30
N THR A 414 -14.15 -11.25 2.00
CA THR A 414 -14.64 -10.05 1.31
C THR A 414 -15.27 -10.46 -0.02
N VAL A 415 -15.90 -9.51 -0.70
CA VAL A 415 -16.39 -9.68 -2.05
C VAL A 415 -15.51 -8.90 -3.02
N PHE A 416 -15.05 -9.55 -4.09
CA PHE A 416 -14.28 -8.89 -5.11
C PHE A 416 -14.59 -9.46 -6.49
N GLY A 417 -14.80 -8.58 -7.49
CA GLY A 417 -15.13 -9.00 -8.84
C GLY A 417 -16.40 -9.85 -8.91
N LYS A 418 -17.39 -9.55 -8.05
CA LYS A 418 -18.63 -10.34 -7.86
C LYS A 418 -18.39 -11.77 -7.37
N GLN A 419 -17.27 -12.01 -6.70
CA GLN A 419 -16.92 -13.31 -6.11
C GLN A 419 -16.71 -13.19 -4.61
N ASP A 420 -17.12 -14.23 -3.90
CA ASP A 420 -16.79 -14.47 -2.50
C ASP A 420 -15.33 -14.95 -2.39
N VAL A 421 -14.48 -14.16 -1.72
CA VAL A 421 -13.03 -14.40 -1.67
C VAL A 421 -12.45 -14.05 -0.31
N PHE A 422 -11.24 -14.54 -0.03
CA PHE A 422 -10.51 -14.15 1.16
C PHE A 422 -9.20 -13.46 0.77
N GLU A 423 -9.06 -12.20 1.14
CA GLU A 423 -8.01 -11.32 0.63
C GLU A 423 -7.18 -10.65 1.72
N PHE A 424 -5.90 -10.45 1.40
CA PHE A 424 -4.93 -9.75 2.24
C PHE A 424 -4.89 -8.28 1.87
N TRP A 425 -5.39 -7.42 2.74
CA TRP A 425 -5.41 -5.98 2.51
C TRP A 425 -4.48 -5.23 3.45
N GLN A 426 -4.13 -4.00 3.08
CA GLN A 426 -3.37 -3.14 3.96
C GLN A 426 -3.90 -1.71 3.96
N GLY A 427 -3.82 -1.07 5.12
CA GLY A 427 -4.29 0.28 5.33
C GLY A 427 -4.55 0.57 6.80
N THR A 428 -4.61 1.84 7.16
CA THR A 428 -5.21 2.24 8.44
C THR A 428 -6.69 1.83 8.53
N SER A 429 -7.37 1.62 7.40
CA SER A 429 -8.70 0.98 7.33
C SER A 429 -8.74 -0.45 7.83
N MET A 430 -7.63 -1.20 7.82
CA MET A 430 -7.53 -2.54 8.40
C MET A 430 -7.07 -2.49 9.86
N ALA A 431 -6.39 -1.41 10.27
CA ALA A 431 -6.01 -1.19 11.68
C ALA A 431 -7.20 -0.76 12.56
N SER A 432 -8.02 0.17 12.06
CA SER A 432 -9.23 0.67 12.75
C SER A 432 -10.17 -0.44 13.25
N PRO A 433 -10.58 -1.44 12.44
CA PRO A 433 -11.49 -2.49 12.87
C PRO A 433 -10.92 -3.40 13.96
N HIS A 434 -9.60 -3.58 14.04
CA HIS A 434 -9.00 -4.28 15.18
C HIS A 434 -9.25 -3.53 16.50
N VAL A 435 -9.10 -2.20 16.50
CA VAL A 435 -9.38 -1.36 17.67
C VAL A 435 -10.87 -1.38 18.00
N ALA A 436 -11.75 -1.31 16.99
CA ALA A 436 -13.20 -1.40 17.19
C ALA A 436 -13.63 -2.75 17.78
N GLY A 437 -13.05 -3.86 17.32
CA GLY A 437 -13.27 -5.18 17.91
C GLY A 437 -12.78 -5.26 19.36
N VAL A 438 -11.57 -4.78 19.66
CA VAL A 438 -11.08 -4.76 21.06
C VAL A 438 -11.93 -3.84 21.94
N ALA A 439 -12.43 -2.72 21.41
CA ALA A 439 -13.39 -1.86 22.11
C ALA A 439 -14.69 -2.60 22.44
N ALA A 440 -15.18 -3.48 21.58
CA ALA A 440 -16.34 -4.34 21.87
C ALA A 440 -16.05 -5.33 23.01
N LEU A 441 -14.85 -5.92 23.05
CA LEU A 441 -14.44 -6.80 24.17
C LEU A 441 -14.35 -6.05 25.51
N ILE A 442 -13.80 -4.84 25.49
CA ILE A 442 -13.72 -3.95 26.66
C ILE A 442 -15.13 -3.59 27.14
N TRP A 443 -16.04 -3.32 26.19
CA TRP A 443 -17.43 -3.02 26.46
C TRP A 443 -18.13 -4.20 27.14
N GLU A 444 -17.98 -5.43 26.62
CA GLU A 444 -18.50 -6.65 27.25
C GLU A 444 -17.95 -6.83 28.67
N SER A 445 -16.66 -6.56 28.86
CA SER A 445 -15.95 -6.66 30.15
C SER A 445 -16.38 -5.61 31.19
N GLY A 446 -17.36 -4.75 30.88
CA GLY A 446 -17.98 -3.82 31.82
C GLY A 446 -17.49 -2.37 31.73
N THR A 447 -16.44 -2.08 30.97
CA THR A 447 -16.00 -0.69 30.76
C THR A 447 -16.81 -0.07 29.62
N LYS A 448 -17.68 0.89 29.95
CA LYS A 448 -18.59 1.52 28.99
C LYS A 448 -18.13 2.95 28.64
N GLY A 449 -18.63 3.43 27.51
CA GLY A 449 -18.49 4.82 27.07
C GLY A 449 -17.10 5.18 26.50
N PRO A 450 -17.01 6.31 25.76
CA PRO A 450 -15.83 6.66 24.97
C PRO A 450 -14.58 6.87 25.81
N ALA A 451 -14.71 7.62 26.92
CA ALA A 451 -13.59 7.94 27.79
C ALA A 451 -13.01 6.68 28.46
N GLY A 452 -13.86 5.80 29.00
CA GLY A 452 -13.45 4.57 29.64
C GLY A 452 -12.78 3.60 28.67
N ILE A 453 -13.37 3.40 27.49
CA ILE A 453 -12.82 2.52 26.46
C ILE A 453 -11.48 3.06 25.93
N LYS A 454 -11.40 4.36 25.59
CA LYS A 454 -10.16 5.01 25.14
C LYS A 454 -9.05 4.91 26.19
N ALA A 455 -9.37 5.18 27.46
CA ALA A 455 -8.41 5.07 28.56
C ALA A 455 -7.92 3.64 28.77
N THR A 456 -8.79 2.63 28.68
CA THR A 456 -8.40 1.22 28.77
C THR A 456 -7.49 0.83 27.62
N LEU A 457 -7.85 1.14 26.37
CA LEU A 457 -7.01 0.90 25.19
C LEU A 457 -5.61 1.52 25.35
N GLN A 458 -5.53 2.76 25.80
CA GLN A 458 -4.25 3.46 25.96
C GLN A 458 -3.42 2.92 27.12
N ARG A 459 -4.05 2.61 28.26
CA ARG A 459 -3.35 2.11 29.45
C ARG A 459 -2.80 0.70 29.26
N THR A 460 -3.46 -0.13 28.46
CA THR A 460 -3.06 -1.52 28.23
C THR A 460 -2.24 -1.71 26.97
N ALA A 461 -2.07 -0.67 26.14
CA ALA A 461 -1.26 -0.73 24.94
C ALA A 461 0.22 -1.06 25.27
N THR A 462 0.83 -1.88 24.41
CA THR A 462 2.26 -2.17 24.43
C THR A 462 3.02 -0.95 23.91
N ASN A 463 3.75 -0.28 24.79
CA ASN A 463 4.49 0.94 24.46
C ASN A 463 5.52 0.70 23.33
N LYS A 464 5.48 1.56 22.29
CA LYS A 464 6.37 1.53 21.12
C LYS A 464 7.28 2.77 21.02
N GLY A 465 7.30 3.62 22.05
CA GLY A 465 8.16 4.79 22.15
C GLY A 465 7.57 6.05 21.51
N ASP A 466 7.63 6.16 20.18
CA ASP A 466 7.23 7.38 19.45
C ASP A 466 5.71 7.61 19.52
N LYS A 467 5.29 8.50 20.42
CA LYS A 467 3.87 8.81 20.66
C LYS A 467 3.16 9.41 19.45
N LYS A 468 3.86 10.09 18.53
CA LYS A 468 3.22 10.61 17.31
C LYS A 468 2.86 9.47 16.37
N LYS A 469 3.69 8.43 16.32
CA LYS A 469 3.49 7.27 15.44
C LYS A 469 2.54 6.25 16.03
N TYR A 470 2.65 5.98 17.32
CA TYR A 470 1.96 4.87 17.96
C TYR A 470 0.93 5.30 19.02
N GLY A 471 0.80 6.59 19.31
CA GLY A 471 -0.02 7.06 20.41
C GLY A 471 0.47 6.50 21.75
N ALA A 472 -0.40 5.80 22.46
CA ALA A 472 -0.02 5.06 23.67
C ALA A 472 0.77 3.77 23.39
N GLY A 473 0.70 3.24 22.16
CA GLY A 473 1.37 2.01 21.77
C GLY A 473 0.50 1.12 20.87
N LEU A 474 0.98 -0.10 20.63
CA LEU A 474 0.23 -1.15 19.95
C LEU A 474 -0.84 -1.73 20.87
N ILE A 475 -2.10 -1.80 20.43
CA ILE A 475 -3.18 -2.37 21.26
C ILE A 475 -2.86 -3.79 21.73
N ASN A 476 -3.31 -4.12 22.95
CA ASN A 476 -3.17 -5.44 23.56
C ASN A 476 -4.54 -5.86 24.10
N ALA A 477 -5.22 -6.72 23.35
CA ALA A 477 -6.57 -7.20 23.64
C ALA A 477 -6.62 -7.98 24.96
N ALA A 478 -5.65 -8.87 25.20
CA ALA A 478 -5.57 -9.67 26.43
C ALA A 478 -5.49 -8.77 27.67
N ALA A 479 -4.57 -7.81 27.67
CA ALA A 479 -4.44 -6.87 28.76
C ALA A 479 -5.68 -5.95 28.90
N ALA A 480 -6.31 -5.57 27.79
CA ALA A 480 -7.52 -4.74 27.78
C ALA A 480 -8.72 -5.41 28.46
N VAL A 481 -8.83 -6.74 28.38
CA VAL A 481 -9.90 -7.53 29.03
C VAL A 481 -9.47 -8.12 30.39
N GLY A 482 -8.37 -7.59 30.96
CA GLY A 482 -7.95 -7.92 32.32
C GLY A 482 -7.15 -9.21 32.48
N VAL A 483 -6.61 -9.78 31.39
CA VAL A 483 -5.62 -10.85 31.48
C VAL A 483 -4.34 -10.25 32.07
N LYS A 484 -4.06 -10.55 33.34
CA LYS A 484 -2.80 -10.17 33.98
C LYS A 484 -1.66 -10.85 33.23
N SER A 485 -0.74 -10.07 32.66
CA SER A 485 0.53 -10.64 32.21
C SER A 485 1.15 -11.36 33.40
N ALA A 486 1.51 -12.65 33.24
CA ALA A 486 2.35 -13.31 34.22
C ALA A 486 3.58 -12.42 34.42
N ASP A 487 3.82 -12.02 35.67
CA ASP A 487 4.87 -11.09 36.07
C ASP A 487 6.16 -11.30 35.26
N THR A 488 6.43 -10.41 34.30
CA THR A 488 7.73 -10.28 33.64
C THR A 488 8.67 -9.44 34.52
N THR A 489 8.57 -9.58 35.84
CA THR A 489 9.58 -9.09 36.81
C THR A 489 10.80 -10.00 36.89
N ALA A 490 10.95 -10.96 35.98
CA ALA A 490 12.26 -11.47 35.60
C ALA A 490 13.03 -10.35 34.88
N ARG A 491 13.67 -9.48 35.68
CA ARG A 491 14.92 -8.81 35.31
C ARG A 491 15.69 -9.76 34.38
N ALA A 492 16.09 -9.26 33.23
CA ALA A 492 17.01 -9.93 32.32
C ALA A 492 18.35 -10.18 33.04
N ALA A 493 18.39 -11.18 33.91
CA ALA A 493 19.60 -11.89 34.28
C ALA A 493 19.84 -12.85 33.12
N VAL A 494 20.60 -12.36 32.14
CA VAL A 494 21.19 -13.20 31.10
C VAL A 494 22.17 -14.13 31.81
N ALA A 495 21.70 -15.31 32.20
CA ALA A 495 22.57 -16.43 32.50
C ALA A 495 23.16 -16.89 31.15
N PRO A 496 24.50 -17.02 31.01
CA PRO A 496 25.11 -17.43 29.76
C PRO A 496 24.79 -18.91 29.54
N MET A 497 23.94 -19.22 28.56
CA MET A 497 23.84 -20.60 28.06
C MET A 497 25.07 -20.95 27.19
N PRO A 498 25.50 -22.21 27.19
CA PRO A 498 26.71 -22.64 26.50
C PRO A 498 26.52 -22.47 24.99
N ARG A 499 27.48 -21.80 24.34
CA ARG A 499 27.52 -21.64 22.88
C ARG A 499 27.70 -23.02 22.23
N ALA A 500 26.64 -23.55 21.62
CA ALA A 500 26.80 -24.44 20.49
C ALA A 500 27.38 -23.63 19.30
N PRO A 501 28.35 -24.14 18.53
CA PRO A 501 28.96 -23.39 17.45
C PRO A 501 27.93 -23.18 16.32
N LEU A 502 27.51 -21.92 16.16
CA LEU A 502 26.79 -21.43 15.00
C LEU A 502 27.74 -21.43 13.79
N VAL A 503 27.61 -22.42 12.92
CA VAL A 503 28.06 -22.30 11.53
C VAL A 503 26.91 -21.66 10.74
N PRO A 504 27.02 -20.41 10.26
CA PRO A 504 25.96 -19.79 9.47
C PRO A 504 25.85 -20.45 8.08
N PRO A 505 24.65 -20.65 7.52
CA PRO A 505 24.45 -21.20 6.19
C PRO A 505 24.67 -20.12 5.13
N ARG A 506 25.87 -19.52 5.09
CA ARG A 506 26.31 -18.57 4.05
C ARG A 506 27.81 -18.65 3.73
N ALA A 507 28.58 -19.43 4.48
CA ALA A 507 30.02 -19.60 4.24
C ALA A 507 30.40 -20.33 2.92
N PRO A 508 29.69 -21.36 2.42
CA PRO A 508 30.16 -22.09 1.24
C PRO A 508 29.96 -21.34 -0.09
N LEU A 509 29.08 -20.32 -0.14
CA LEU A 509 28.84 -19.52 -1.35
C LEU A 509 29.78 -18.32 -1.47
N ALA A 510 30.15 -17.68 -0.36
CA ALA A 510 31.19 -16.65 -0.33
C ALA A 510 32.57 -17.24 -0.66
N LEU A 511 32.84 -18.47 -0.22
CA LEU A 511 34.06 -19.21 -0.56
C LEU A 511 34.09 -19.66 -2.03
N ALA A 512 32.95 -20.04 -2.62
CA ALA A 512 32.86 -20.37 -4.05
C ALA A 512 33.10 -19.14 -4.96
N GLY A 513 32.55 -17.97 -4.58
CA GLY A 513 32.79 -16.70 -5.27
C GLY A 513 34.25 -16.22 -5.14
N LEU A 514 34.85 -16.39 -3.96
CA LEU A 514 36.26 -16.09 -3.73
C LEU A 514 37.17 -17.06 -4.50
N ALA A 515 36.82 -18.35 -4.59
CA ALA A 515 37.56 -19.34 -5.35
C ALA A 515 37.52 -19.08 -6.86
N LEU A 516 36.38 -18.66 -7.42
CA LEU A 516 36.25 -18.25 -8.83
C LEU A 516 37.03 -16.97 -9.13
N ALA A 517 37.03 -16.00 -8.21
CA ALA A 517 37.83 -14.78 -8.32
C ALA A 517 39.35 -15.06 -8.25
N LEU A 518 39.76 -15.96 -7.34
CA LEU A 518 41.15 -16.42 -7.20
C LEU A 518 41.60 -17.30 -8.38
N LEU A 519 40.70 -18.10 -8.98
CA LEU A 519 40.97 -18.88 -10.19
C LEU A 519 41.17 -17.97 -11.41
N GLY A 520 40.38 -16.88 -11.51
CA GLY A 520 40.60 -15.80 -12.48
C GLY A 520 41.92 -15.07 -12.28
N LEU A 521 42.34 -14.89 -11.02
CA LEU A 521 43.64 -14.32 -10.64
C LEU A 521 44.80 -15.26 -10.99
N ALA A 522 44.65 -16.56 -10.75
CA ALA A 522 45.65 -17.59 -11.04
C ALA A 522 45.86 -17.81 -12.55
N LEU A 523 44.79 -17.76 -13.34
CA LEU A 523 44.87 -17.85 -14.81
C LEU A 523 45.38 -16.54 -15.44
N GLY A 524 45.18 -15.39 -14.78
CA GLY A 524 45.69 -14.08 -15.21
C GLY A 524 47.17 -13.83 -14.91
N LEU A 525 47.77 -14.58 -13.97
CA LEU A 525 49.18 -14.45 -13.56
C LEU A 525 50.18 -14.97 -14.61
N VAL A 526 49.74 -15.63 -15.67
CA VAL A 526 50.65 -16.22 -16.68
C VAL A 526 51.13 -15.19 -17.73
N ARG A 527 50.60 -13.95 -17.77
CA ARG A 527 51.07 -12.98 -18.79
C ARG A 527 51.58 -11.60 -18.34
N ARG A 528 51.02 -10.86 -17.37
CA ARG A 528 51.61 -9.57 -16.87
C ARG A 528 51.10 -9.18 -15.45
N PRO A 529 51.94 -9.21 -14.38
CA PRO A 529 51.48 -9.13 -12.99
C PRO A 529 51.27 -7.73 -12.38
N ALA A 530 51.77 -6.64 -12.98
CA ALA A 530 51.65 -5.30 -12.39
C ALA A 530 50.30 -4.60 -12.65
N PHE A 531 49.41 -5.23 -13.42
CA PHE A 531 48.30 -4.54 -14.06
C PHE A 531 46.96 -4.60 -13.29
N TRP A 532 46.76 -5.58 -12.41
CA TRP A 532 45.44 -5.85 -11.82
C TRP A 532 45.25 -5.32 -10.39
N LEU A 533 46.34 -5.07 -9.64
CA LEU A 533 46.26 -4.60 -8.26
C LEU A 533 45.79 -3.13 -8.14
N GLY A 534 45.95 -2.32 -9.19
CA GLY A 534 45.61 -0.89 -9.15
C GLY A 534 44.15 -0.53 -9.49
N GLY A 535 43.38 -1.42 -10.12
CA GLY A 535 42.07 -1.06 -10.71
C GLY A 535 40.88 -1.95 -10.35
N ALA A 536 41.07 -3.26 -10.18
CA ALA A 536 39.94 -4.18 -10.00
C ALA A 536 39.48 -4.30 -8.53
N LEU A 537 40.41 -4.25 -7.58
CA LEU A 537 40.11 -4.37 -6.15
C LEU A 537 39.20 -3.24 -5.62
N PRO A 538 39.45 -1.95 -5.94
CA PRO A 538 38.61 -0.85 -5.46
C PRO A 538 37.19 -0.90 -6.01
N ILE A 539 37.00 -1.43 -7.23
CA ILE A 539 35.71 -1.44 -7.93
C ILE A 539 34.84 -2.61 -7.49
N VAL A 540 35.41 -3.79 -7.23
CA VAL A 540 34.66 -4.89 -6.59
C VAL A 540 34.23 -4.47 -5.18
N LEU A 541 35.10 -3.76 -4.44
CA LEU A 541 34.74 -3.14 -3.16
C LEU A 541 33.68 -2.04 -3.33
N LEU A 542 33.75 -1.16 -4.33
CA LEU A 542 32.74 -0.12 -4.56
C LEU A 542 31.38 -0.69 -5.00
N THR A 543 31.36 -1.78 -5.76
CA THR A 543 30.10 -2.44 -6.17
C THR A 543 29.47 -3.17 -4.98
N CYS A 544 30.29 -3.74 -4.08
CA CYS A 544 29.85 -4.36 -2.83
C CYS A 544 29.48 -3.34 -1.73
N VAL A 545 30.06 -2.14 -1.73
CA VAL A 545 29.79 -1.08 -0.73
C VAL A 545 28.69 -0.12 -1.20
N GLY A 546 28.61 0.17 -2.50
CA GLY A 546 27.59 1.04 -3.10
C GLY A 546 26.18 0.44 -3.07
N THR A 547 26.06 -0.88 -2.97
CA THR A 547 24.80 -1.57 -2.71
C THR A 547 24.32 -1.43 -1.26
N GLY A 548 25.18 -0.97 -0.34
CA GLY A 548 24.87 -0.80 1.07
C GLY A 548 24.53 0.63 1.53
N PHE A 549 24.85 1.68 0.76
CA PHE A 549 24.80 3.07 1.26
C PHE A 549 23.85 4.04 0.53
N ALA A 550 23.21 3.67 -0.58
CA ALA A 550 22.27 4.55 -1.28
C ALA A 550 20.89 3.89 -1.40
N GLY A 551 19.94 4.36 -0.58
CA GLY A 551 18.55 3.94 -0.68
C GLY A 551 17.95 4.25 -2.05
N ALA A 552 17.40 3.23 -2.69
CA ALA A 552 16.29 3.15 -3.66
C ALA A 552 16.01 4.26 -4.72
N TRP A 553 16.81 5.32 -4.87
CA TRP A 553 16.55 6.42 -5.82
C TRP A 553 17.63 6.62 -6.89
N VAL A 554 18.65 5.74 -6.94
CA VAL A 554 19.54 5.64 -8.09
C VAL A 554 19.46 4.21 -8.60
N THR A 555 18.58 3.96 -9.57
CA THR A 555 18.52 2.66 -10.25
C THR A 555 19.88 2.39 -10.92
N PRO A 556 20.54 1.25 -10.64
CA PRO A 556 21.82 0.88 -11.27
C PRO A 556 21.70 0.62 -12.79
N LEU A 557 20.50 0.74 -13.36
CA LEU A 557 20.18 0.29 -14.70
C LEU A 557 20.48 1.32 -15.81
N VAL A 558 20.59 2.61 -15.49
CA VAL A 558 20.92 3.65 -16.49
C VAL A 558 22.43 3.96 -16.52
N GLY A 559 23.12 3.89 -15.38
CA GLY A 559 24.57 4.09 -15.31
C GLY A 559 25.41 2.92 -15.84
N ALA A 560 24.81 1.74 -15.91
CA ALA A 560 25.41 0.46 -16.27
C ALA A 560 26.12 0.43 -17.64
N ALA A 561 25.44 0.91 -18.70
CA ALA A 561 25.99 0.92 -20.06
C ALA A 561 26.68 2.24 -20.39
N VAL A 562 26.21 3.34 -19.78
CA VAL A 562 26.65 4.70 -20.08
C VAL A 562 28.06 4.95 -19.55
N TRP A 563 28.41 4.48 -18.36
CA TRP A 563 29.74 4.73 -17.80
C TRP A 563 30.88 4.03 -18.53
N PRO A 564 30.80 2.73 -18.87
CA PRO A 564 31.82 2.08 -19.68
C PRO A 564 31.96 2.72 -21.06
N LEU A 565 30.84 3.07 -21.72
CA LEU A 565 30.84 3.72 -23.03
C LEU A 565 31.41 5.15 -22.97
N LEU A 566 31.11 5.94 -21.94
CA LEU A 566 31.67 7.28 -21.74
C LEU A 566 33.15 7.24 -21.37
N MET A 567 33.58 6.28 -20.56
CA MET A 567 34.99 6.08 -20.24
C MET A 567 35.78 5.65 -21.47
N LEU A 568 35.21 4.79 -22.32
CA LEU A 568 35.80 4.44 -23.60
C LEU A 568 35.83 5.66 -24.54
N ALA A 569 34.73 6.39 -24.70
CA ALA A 569 34.69 7.57 -25.57
C ALA A 569 35.65 8.68 -25.14
N GLY A 570 35.83 8.89 -23.82
CA GLY A 570 36.69 9.94 -23.27
C GLY A 570 38.17 9.59 -23.16
N LEU A 571 38.52 8.30 -23.00
CA LEU A 571 39.88 7.87 -22.65
C LEU A 571 40.55 6.96 -23.69
N TRP A 572 39.86 6.60 -24.79
CA TRP A 572 40.42 5.75 -25.85
C TRP A 572 41.71 6.31 -26.49
N GLY A 573 41.85 7.64 -26.50
CA GLY A 573 43.03 8.33 -27.04
C GLY A 573 44.30 8.22 -26.18
N VAL A 574 44.18 7.80 -24.91
CA VAL A 574 45.31 7.72 -23.97
C VAL A 574 45.76 6.28 -23.84
N ARG A 575 46.74 5.87 -24.67
CA ARG A 575 47.24 4.48 -24.74
C ARG A 575 47.63 3.88 -23.39
N GLY A 576 48.11 4.69 -22.44
CA GLY A 576 48.50 4.24 -21.11
C GLY A 576 47.35 3.80 -20.19
N LEU A 577 46.12 4.25 -20.44
CA LEU A 577 44.96 3.97 -19.57
C LEU A 577 44.07 2.81 -20.08
N ARG A 578 44.27 2.39 -21.34
CA ARG A 578 43.47 1.36 -22.01
C ARG A 578 43.36 0.04 -21.25
N PRO A 579 44.45 -0.52 -20.68
CA PRO A 579 44.32 -1.81 -20.04
C PRO A 579 43.64 -1.67 -18.65
N GLY A 580 43.69 -0.48 -18.03
CA GLY A 580 42.94 -0.20 -16.78
C GLY A 580 41.45 -0.22 -17.05
N LEU A 581 41.04 0.42 -18.15
CA LEU A 581 39.67 0.40 -18.65
C LEU A 581 39.20 -1.00 -19.02
N ALA A 582 40.08 -1.82 -19.60
CA ALA A 582 39.77 -3.23 -19.87
C ALA A 582 39.47 -4.00 -18.58
N GLY A 583 40.25 -3.76 -17.51
CA GLY A 583 40.03 -4.36 -16.20
C GLY A 583 38.70 -3.96 -15.57
N VAL A 584 38.33 -2.68 -15.64
CA VAL A 584 37.04 -2.17 -15.17
C VAL A 584 35.87 -2.83 -15.92
N CYS A 585 35.96 -2.87 -17.26
CA CYS A 585 34.90 -3.45 -18.09
C CYS A 585 34.74 -4.96 -17.84
N ALA A 586 35.83 -5.70 -17.65
CA ALA A 586 35.80 -7.13 -17.34
C ALA A 586 35.19 -7.41 -15.95
N GLY A 587 35.58 -6.64 -14.93
CA GLY A 587 35.00 -6.75 -13.58
C GLY A 587 33.50 -6.46 -13.57
N TYR A 588 33.08 -5.45 -14.33
CA TYR A 588 31.67 -5.13 -14.49
C TYR A 588 30.88 -6.24 -15.21
N ALA A 589 31.44 -6.81 -16.27
CA ALA A 589 30.84 -7.92 -17.00
C ALA A 589 30.57 -9.13 -16.09
N ALA A 590 31.55 -9.48 -15.25
CA ALA A 590 31.42 -10.56 -14.27
C ALA A 590 30.31 -10.26 -13.26
N GLY A 591 30.29 -9.06 -12.67
CA GLY A 591 29.28 -8.66 -11.69
C GLY A 591 27.85 -8.69 -12.25
N ALA A 592 27.64 -8.15 -13.45
CA ALA A 592 26.34 -8.15 -14.11
C ALA A 592 25.85 -9.57 -14.44
N ALA A 593 26.74 -10.46 -14.91
CA ALA A 593 26.40 -11.86 -15.17
C ALA A 593 26.01 -12.60 -13.88
N THR A 594 26.73 -12.38 -12.77
CA THR A 594 26.42 -12.99 -11.48
C THR A 594 25.08 -12.53 -10.93
N VAL A 595 24.80 -11.22 -10.95
CA VAL A 595 23.50 -10.67 -10.49
C VAL A 595 22.34 -11.21 -11.35
N GLY A 596 22.56 -11.34 -12.66
CA GLY A 596 21.61 -11.96 -13.57
C GLY A 596 21.32 -13.42 -13.20
N LEU A 597 22.36 -14.24 -13.05
CA LEU A 597 22.24 -15.66 -12.71
C LEU A 597 21.61 -15.90 -11.32
N LEU A 598 21.76 -14.95 -10.39
CA LEU A 598 21.13 -15.00 -9.07
C LEU A 598 19.66 -14.54 -9.06
N GLY A 599 19.12 -14.10 -10.20
CA GLY A 599 17.71 -13.70 -10.33
C GLY A 599 17.39 -12.33 -9.73
N TRP A 600 18.40 -11.50 -9.47
CA TRP A 600 18.25 -10.20 -8.79
C TRP A 600 17.98 -9.04 -9.77
N GLY A 601 17.56 -9.36 -10.99
CA GLY A 601 17.15 -8.40 -12.01
C GLY A 601 16.77 -9.10 -13.33
N PRO A 602 16.41 -8.34 -14.37
CA PRO A 602 16.00 -8.92 -15.65
C PRO A 602 17.18 -9.66 -16.32
N LEU A 603 17.13 -10.99 -16.29
CA LEU A 603 18.23 -11.87 -16.71
C LEU A 603 18.76 -11.54 -18.11
N ALA A 604 17.86 -11.40 -19.10
CA ALA A 604 18.23 -11.09 -20.47
C ALA A 604 18.99 -9.76 -20.57
N TRP A 605 18.51 -8.72 -19.91
CA TRP A 605 19.15 -7.40 -19.89
C TRP A 605 20.54 -7.43 -19.25
N LEU A 606 20.67 -8.09 -18.10
CA LEU A 606 21.93 -8.17 -17.35
C LEU A 606 22.98 -8.99 -18.11
N LEU A 607 22.58 -10.09 -18.73
CA LEU A 607 23.48 -10.90 -19.57
C LEU A 607 23.89 -10.17 -20.86
N THR A 608 23.00 -9.39 -21.48
CA THR A 608 23.35 -8.56 -22.64
C THR A 608 24.36 -7.47 -22.26
N ASN A 609 24.18 -6.82 -21.11
CA ASN A 609 25.14 -5.81 -20.63
C ASN A 609 26.48 -6.43 -20.22
N ALA A 610 26.46 -7.62 -19.62
CA ALA A 610 27.66 -8.38 -19.32
C ALA A 610 28.44 -8.73 -20.60
N ALA A 611 27.74 -9.19 -21.64
CA ALA A 611 28.35 -9.50 -22.94
C ALA A 611 28.93 -8.24 -23.62
N LEU A 612 28.23 -7.10 -23.53
CA LEU A 612 28.72 -5.84 -24.09
C LEU A 612 29.99 -5.35 -23.38
N ALA A 613 29.98 -5.37 -22.04
CA ALA A 613 31.14 -4.96 -21.24
C ALA A 613 32.34 -5.90 -21.43
N ALA A 614 32.11 -7.21 -21.59
CA ALA A 614 33.15 -8.17 -21.94
C ALA A 614 33.73 -7.88 -23.34
N GLY A 615 32.87 -7.55 -24.32
CA GLY A 615 33.31 -7.13 -25.66
C GLY A 615 34.15 -5.86 -25.63
N LEU A 616 33.77 -4.88 -24.82
CA LEU A 616 34.51 -3.63 -24.63
C LEU A 616 35.87 -3.86 -23.93
N ALA A 617 35.89 -4.72 -22.91
CA ALA A 617 37.13 -5.14 -22.25
C ALA A 617 38.10 -5.80 -23.23
N TRP A 618 37.58 -6.70 -24.07
CA TRP A 618 38.35 -7.38 -25.10
C TRP A 618 38.92 -6.39 -26.13
N MET A 619 38.12 -5.43 -26.60
CA MET A 619 38.59 -4.41 -27.55
C MET A 619 39.68 -3.50 -26.96
N ALA A 620 39.56 -3.12 -25.68
CA ALA A 620 40.56 -2.29 -25.01
C ALA A 620 41.92 -3.01 -24.77
N THR A 621 41.98 -4.33 -24.93
CA THR A 621 43.22 -5.14 -24.84
C THR A 621 43.92 -5.39 -26.18
N ARG A 622 43.35 -4.93 -27.30
CA ARG A 622 43.97 -5.02 -28.62
C ARG A 622 44.56 -3.67 -29.02
N ASP A 623 45.78 -3.69 -29.57
CA ASP A 623 46.48 -2.50 -30.06
C ASP A 623 45.82 -1.88 -31.29
#